data_AF-A0A9D5NRE0-F1
#
_entry.id   AF-A0A9D5NRE0-F1
#
_cell.length_a   1.000
_cell.length_b   1.000
_cell.length_c   1.000
_cell.angle_alpha   90.00
_cell.angle_beta   90.00
_cell.angle_gamma   90.00
#
_symmetry.space_group_name_H-M   'P 1'
#
loop_
_entity.id
_entity.type
_entity.pdbx_description
1 polymer ?
#
loop_
_entity_poly.entity_id
_entity_poly.type
_entity_poly.pdbx_seq_one_letter_code
_entity_poly.pdbx_strand_id
1 'polypeptide(L)'
;MNYYNEIKHELINNEVNRKVKSYSINRSDLNTYYIVGKMLSEAGKHYGEGIIREYSEKLTLEVGKGYGISNLKRMRQFYYMIEKGAPLGHQLSWSHYRELLPIKDINEIKYYIHLCEKLNLTRDELKLKIKSKEYERLPEVTKDKLINNDKSSVIDYVKNPIIIKNNNYKIVSEKLLQKLILEDIPIFLKELGFGFTFIDNEYKIISTL
;
A
#
# COMPACT_ATOMS: atom_id res chain seq x y z
N MET A 1 42.83 19.09 -3.61
CA MET A 1 41.39 19.26 -3.33
C MET A 1 40.63 18.18 -4.09
N ASN A 2 39.84 17.34 -3.42
CA ASN A 2 39.11 16.26 -4.09
C ASN A 2 37.69 16.73 -4.42
N TYR A 3 37.58 17.49 -5.52
CA TYR A 3 36.33 18.11 -5.97
C TYR A 3 35.19 17.11 -6.17
N TYR A 4 35.48 15.85 -6.51
CA TYR A 4 34.44 14.82 -6.65
C TYR A 4 33.71 14.56 -5.33
N ASN A 5 34.44 14.46 -4.21
CA ASN A 5 33.84 14.22 -2.90
C ASN A 5 33.00 15.42 -2.42
N GLU A 6 33.47 16.64 -2.70
CA GLU A 6 32.74 17.88 -2.39
C GLU A 6 31.43 17.97 -3.21
N ILE A 7 31.49 17.72 -4.52
CA ILE A 7 30.28 17.70 -5.38
C ILE A 7 29.31 16.60 -4.93
N LYS A 8 29.81 15.38 -4.65
CA LYS A 8 28.98 14.27 -4.16
C LYS A 8 28.29 14.63 -2.84
N HIS A 9 28.99 15.28 -1.92
CA HIS A 9 28.43 15.75 -0.66
C HIS A 9 27.29 16.75 -0.87
N GLU A 10 27.48 17.76 -1.72
CA GLU A 10 26.45 18.75 -2.02
C GLU A 10 25.21 18.13 -2.71
N LEU A 11 25.41 17.18 -3.63
CA LEU A 11 24.31 16.46 -4.27
C LEU A 11 23.53 15.60 -3.27
N ILE A 12 24.21 14.89 -2.36
CA ILE A 12 23.55 14.11 -1.31
C ILE A 12 22.75 15.04 -0.38
N ASN A 13 23.31 16.17 0.04
CA ASN A 13 22.60 17.13 0.88
C ASN A 13 21.36 17.70 0.19
N ASN A 14 21.44 18.02 -1.10
CA ASN A 14 20.29 18.47 -1.86
C ASN A 14 19.19 17.40 -1.96
N GLU A 15 19.55 16.13 -2.18
CA GLU A 15 18.60 15.01 -2.20
C GLU A 15 17.95 14.78 -0.84
N VAL A 16 18.70 14.87 0.26
CA VAL A 16 18.16 14.81 1.63
C VAL A 16 17.18 15.96 1.87
N ASN A 17 17.56 17.19 1.51
CA ASN A 17 16.71 18.38 1.66
C ASN A 17 15.40 18.25 0.87
N ARG A 18 15.45 17.70 -0.35
CA ARG A 18 14.24 17.42 -1.16
C ARG A 18 13.33 16.42 -0.46
N LYS A 19 13.87 15.34 0.11
CA LYS A 19 13.10 14.32 0.84
C LYS A 19 12.43 14.91 2.09
N VAL A 20 13.15 15.70 2.88
CA VAL A 20 12.61 16.36 4.09
C VAL A 20 11.46 17.31 3.72
N LYS A 21 11.64 18.13 2.68
CA LYS A 21 10.58 19.04 2.18
C LYS A 21 9.36 18.26 1.72
N SER A 22 9.55 17.22 0.91
CA SER A 22 8.47 16.35 0.42
C SER A 22 7.67 15.72 1.57
N TYR A 23 8.37 15.21 2.59
CA TYR A 23 7.74 14.65 3.78
C TYR A 23 6.89 15.68 4.54
N SER A 24 7.43 16.89 4.74
CA SER A 24 6.71 17.99 5.40
C SER A 24 5.45 18.40 4.63
N ILE A 25 5.56 18.55 3.30
CA ILE A 25 4.43 18.86 2.41
C ILE A 25 3.36 17.76 2.54
N ASN A 26 3.76 16.50 2.42
CA ASN A 26 2.82 15.38 2.51
C ASN A 26 2.08 15.35 3.85
N ARG A 27 2.78 15.59 4.97
CA ARG A 27 2.15 15.67 6.30
C ARG A 27 1.13 16.81 6.38
N SER A 28 1.48 17.98 5.85
CA SER A 28 0.58 19.13 5.78
C SER A 28 -0.67 18.84 4.95
N ASP A 29 -0.49 18.22 3.77
CA ASP A 29 -1.58 17.83 2.88
C ASP A 29 -2.54 16.85 3.56
N LEU A 30 -2.01 15.77 4.16
CA LEU A 30 -2.84 14.78 4.84
C LEU A 30 -3.63 15.38 6.01
N ASN A 31 -3.00 16.24 6.81
CA ASN A 31 -3.68 16.94 7.89
C ASN A 31 -4.81 17.84 7.35
N THR A 32 -4.52 18.59 6.29
CA THR A 32 -5.50 19.47 5.64
C THR A 32 -6.67 18.66 5.07
N TYR A 33 -6.40 17.57 4.35
CA TYR A 33 -7.43 16.72 3.77
C TYR A 33 -8.28 16.02 4.81
N TYR A 34 -7.70 15.64 5.95
CA TYR A 34 -8.46 15.14 7.10
C TYR A 34 -9.41 16.20 7.67
N ILE A 35 -8.91 17.42 7.91
CA ILE A 35 -9.72 18.54 8.44
C ILE A 35 -10.84 18.91 7.48
N VAL A 36 -10.53 19.05 6.19
CA VAL A 36 -11.53 19.33 5.15
C VAL A 36 -12.55 18.20 5.08
N GLY A 37 -12.11 16.94 5.14
CA GLY A 37 -13.00 15.78 5.18
C GLY A 37 -13.98 15.82 6.35
N LYS A 38 -13.51 16.22 7.54
CA LYS A 38 -14.34 16.43 8.74
C LYS A 38 -15.36 17.54 8.53
N MET A 39 -14.94 18.69 7.98
CA MET A 39 -15.83 19.82 7.70
C MET A 39 -16.91 19.46 6.66
N LEU A 40 -16.53 18.71 5.61
CA LEU A 40 -17.46 18.23 4.58
C LEU A 40 -18.45 17.19 5.12
N SER A 41 -18.01 16.34 6.05
CA SER A 41 -18.88 15.41 6.77
C SER A 41 -19.95 16.17 7.56
N GLU A 42 -19.55 17.18 8.32
CA GLU A 42 -20.47 17.98 9.12
C GLU A 42 -21.41 18.82 8.26
N ALA A 43 -20.91 19.53 7.25
CA ALA A 43 -21.74 20.28 6.31
C ALA A 43 -22.77 19.38 5.61
N GLY A 44 -22.41 18.14 5.27
CA GLY A 44 -23.33 17.17 4.67
C GLY A 44 -24.53 16.80 5.55
N LYS A 45 -24.42 16.90 6.88
CA LYS A 45 -25.53 16.68 7.81
C LYS A 45 -26.54 17.83 7.80
N HIS A 46 -26.06 19.06 7.62
CA HIS A 46 -26.89 20.28 7.64
C HIS A 46 -27.50 20.61 6.28
N TYR A 47 -26.76 20.38 5.19
CA TYR A 47 -27.11 20.83 3.83
C TYR A 47 -27.37 19.67 2.85
N GLY A 48 -27.22 18.42 3.28
CA GLY A 48 -27.39 17.23 2.44
C GLY A 48 -26.22 16.95 1.49
N GLU A 49 -26.38 15.92 0.65
CA GLU A 49 -25.29 15.44 -0.22
C GLU A 49 -24.89 16.42 -1.34
N GLY A 50 -25.79 17.35 -1.70
CA GLY A 50 -25.57 18.36 -2.74
C GLY A 50 -24.47 19.38 -2.42
N ILE A 51 -24.15 19.56 -1.13
CA ILE A 51 -23.20 20.60 -0.67
C ILE A 51 -21.80 20.43 -1.28
N ILE A 52 -21.37 19.19 -1.54
CA ILE A 52 -20.07 18.91 -2.16
C ILE A 52 -20.01 19.46 -3.58
N ARG A 53 -21.11 19.42 -4.33
CA ARG A 53 -21.16 19.94 -5.69
C ARG A 53 -21.01 21.46 -5.68
N GLU A 54 -21.78 22.13 -4.83
CA GLU A 54 -21.70 23.60 -4.68
C GLU A 54 -20.30 24.05 -4.23
N TYR A 55 -19.74 23.41 -3.21
CA TYR A 55 -18.40 23.74 -2.72
C TYR A 55 -17.33 23.44 -3.76
N SER A 56 -17.48 22.37 -4.54
CA SER A 56 -16.55 22.07 -5.62
C SER A 56 -16.52 23.17 -6.68
N GLU A 57 -17.67 23.71 -7.05
CA GLU A 57 -17.77 24.79 -8.03
C GLU A 57 -17.08 26.05 -7.50
N LYS A 58 -17.42 26.47 -6.28
CA LYS A 58 -16.83 27.65 -5.61
C LYS A 58 -15.32 27.51 -5.41
N LEU A 59 -14.86 26.41 -4.82
CA LEU A 59 -13.43 26.18 -4.53
C LEU A 59 -12.59 26.08 -5.80
N THR A 60 -13.15 25.52 -6.88
CA THR A 60 -12.41 25.44 -8.16
C THR A 60 -12.23 26.83 -8.78
N LEU A 61 -13.20 27.72 -8.62
CA LEU A 61 -13.12 29.11 -9.09
C LEU A 61 -12.19 29.98 -8.22
N GLU A 62 -12.30 29.86 -6.89
CA GLU A 62 -11.60 30.74 -5.94
C GLU A 62 -10.17 30.27 -5.60
N VAL A 63 -9.95 28.96 -5.46
CA VAL A 63 -8.66 28.38 -5.03
C VAL A 63 -7.91 27.76 -6.22
N GLY A 64 -8.65 27.27 -7.22
CA GLY A 64 -8.09 26.75 -8.47
C GLY A 64 -8.26 25.24 -8.66
N LYS A 65 -7.48 24.67 -9.56
CA LYS A 65 -7.61 23.26 -9.95
C LYS A 65 -7.27 22.33 -8.78
N GLY A 66 -8.02 21.24 -8.66
CA GLY A 66 -7.79 20.19 -7.67
C GLY A 66 -8.93 20.00 -6.67
N TYR A 67 -9.86 20.95 -6.56
CA TYR A 67 -10.99 20.89 -5.62
C TYR A 67 -12.30 20.44 -6.27
N GLY A 68 -12.20 19.62 -7.31
CA GLY A 68 -13.35 19.00 -7.95
C GLY A 68 -14.13 18.06 -7.00
N ILE A 69 -15.39 17.77 -7.35
CA ILE A 69 -16.32 16.91 -6.60
C ILE A 69 -15.64 15.62 -6.12
N SER A 70 -14.94 14.93 -7.03
CA SER A 70 -14.27 13.66 -6.72
C SER A 70 -13.19 13.80 -5.66
N ASN A 71 -12.43 14.91 -5.63
CA ASN A 71 -11.39 15.11 -4.63
C ASN A 71 -11.99 15.45 -3.26
N LEU A 72 -13.03 16.29 -3.22
CA LEU A 72 -13.76 16.59 -1.98
C LEU A 72 -14.42 15.34 -1.40
N LYS A 73 -15.04 14.50 -2.24
CA LYS A 73 -15.56 13.18 -1.82
C LYS A 73 -14.47 12.30 -1.22
N ARG A 74 -13.27 12.28 -1.83
CA ARG A 74 -12.12 11.52 -1.31
C ARG A 74 -11.62 12.05 0.03
N MET A 75 -11.52 13.37 0.21
CA MET A 75 -11.16 13.97 1.50
C MET A 75 -12.16 13.56 2.59
N ARG A 76 -13.47 13.58 2.27
CA ARG A 76 -14.51 13.09 3.19
C ARG A 76 -14.39 11.59 3.49
N GLN A 77 -14.14 10.76 2.48
CA GLN A 77 -13.88 9.32 2.67
C GLN A 77 -12.64 9.09 3.54
N PHE A 78 -11.59 9.88 3.35
CA PHE A 78 -10.37 9.81 4.13
C PHE A 78 -10.62 10.09 5.60
N TYR A 79 -11.39 11.15 5.91
CA TYR A 79 -11.86 11.41 7.28
C TYR A 79 -12.57 10.19 7.89
N TYR A 80 -13.57 9.62 7.20
CA TYR A 80 -14.30 8.46 7.71
C TYR A 80 -13.42 7.22 7.89
N MET A 81 -12.45 7.01 7.02
CA MET A 81 -11.52 5.88 7.12
C MET A 81 -10.70 5.97 8.41
N ILE A 82 -10.18 7.16 8.73
CA ILE A 82 -9.42 7.40 9.96
C ILE A 82 -10.33 7.33 11.19
N GLU A 83 -11.54 7.91 11.12
CA GLU A 83 -12.53 7.86 12.20
C GLU A 83 -12.95 6.42 12.56
N LYS A 84 -13.00 5.52 11.57
CA LYS A 84 -13.24 4.08 11.77
C LYS A 84 -12.07 3.32 12.40
N GLY A 85 -10.94 3.97 12.65
CA GLY A 85 -9.78 3.38 13.33
C GLY A 85 -8.65 2.94 12.40
N ALA A 86 -8.59 3.43 11.16
CA ALA A 86 -7.39 3.26 10.33
C ALA A 86 -6.27 4.16 10.86
N PRO A 87 -5.04 3.66 11.01
CA PRO A 87 -3.92 4.49 11.43
C PRO A 87 -3.53 5.50 10.33
N LEU A 88 -3.03 6.66 10.74
CA LEU A 88 -2.32 7.56 9.83
C LEU A 88 -0.90 7.03 9.65
N GLY A 89 -0.68 6.18 8.65
CA GLY A 89 0.65 5.68 8.33
C GLY A 89 1.64 6.81 8.03
N HIS A 90 2.76 6.83 8.75
CA HIS A 90 3.67 7.98 8.78
C HIS A 90 4.38 8.21 7.45
N GLN A 91 4.57 7.16 6.68
CA GLN A 91 5.29 7.18 5.40
C GLN A 91 4.37 7.19 4.18
N LEU A 92 3.04 7.08 4.39
CA LEU A 92 2.09 7.02 3.30
C LEU A 92 1.80 8.42 2.78
N SER A 93 1.82 8.57 1.46
CA SER A 93 1.40 9.80 0.80
C SER A 93 -0.09 9.82 0.47
N TRP A 94 -0.64 10.98 0.12
CA TRP A 94 -2.03 11.07 -0.36
C TRP A 94 -2.33 10.08 -1.49
N SER A 95 -1.38 9.84 -2.39
CA SER A 95 -1.58 8.87 -3.46
C SER A 95 -1.70 7.43 -2.98
N HIS A 96 -1.05 7.05 -1.87
CA HIS A 96 -1.26 5.73 -1.24
C HIS A 96 -2.67 5.64 -0.68
N TYR A 97 -3.11 6.66 0.06
CA TYR A 97 -4.46 6.68 0.60
C TYR A 97 -5.53 6.62 -0.49
N ARG A 98 -5.34 7.28 -1.63
CA ARG A 98 -6.29 7.17 -2.76
C ARG A 98 -6.50 5.74 -3.26
N GLU A 99 -5.52 4.86 -3.14
CA GLU A 99 -5.67 3.43 -3.48
C GLU A 99 -6.38 2.66 -2.36
N LEU A 100 -6.29 3.12 -1.10
CA LEU A 100 -6.94 2.51 0.07
C LEU A 100 -8.40 2.95 0.26
N LEU A 101 -8.76 4.18 -0.13
CA LEU A 101 -10.11 4.74 0.06
C LEU A 101 -11.26 3.89 -0.50
N PRO A 102 -11.11 3.15 -1.62
CA PRO A 102 -12.16 2.26 -2.12
C PRO A 102 -12.42 1.02 -1.26
N ILE A 103 -11.46 0.64 -0.41
CA ILE A 103 -11.54 -0.55 0.45
C ILE A 103 -12.56 -0.29 1.56
N LYS A 104 -13.41 -1.28 1.84
CA LYS A 104 -14.49 -1.17 2.84
C LYS A 104 -14.12 -1.77 4.19
N ASP A 105 -13.34 -2.86 4.18
CA ASP A 105 -12.90 -3.55 5.38
C ASP A 105 -11.76 -2.77 6.03
N ILE A 106 -11.96 -2.39 7.30
CA ILE A 106 -10.97 -1.65 8.08
C ILE A 106 -9.73 -2.50 8.39
N ASN A 107 -9.87 -3.82 8.51
CA ASN A 107 -8.77 -4.72 8.80
C ASN A 107 -7.88 -4.89 7.57
N GLU A 108 -8.48 -4.98 6.39
CA GLU A 108 -7.76 -4.94 5.10
C GLU A 108 -6.97 -3.64 4.95
N ILE A 109 -7.57 -2.48 5.27
CA ILE A 109 -6.89 -1.19 5.23
C ILE A 109 -5.70 -1.17 6.21
N LYS A 110 -5.90 -1.58 7.46
CA LYS A 110 -4.84 -1.65 8.47
C LYS A 110 -3.69 -2.55 8.01
N TYR A 111 -4.01 -3.71 7.44
CA TYR A 111 -3.02 -4.62 6.89
C TYR A 111 -2.16 -3.95 5.81
N TYR A 112 -2.78 -3.30 4.82
CA TYR A 112 -2.03 -2.65 3.75
C TYR A 112 -1.22 -1.44 4.23
N ILE A 113 -1.70 -0.68 5.21
CA ILE A 113 -0.92 0.41 5.81
C ILE A 113 0.32 -0.16 6.50
N HIS A 114 0.16 -1.18 7.34
CA HIS A 114 1.28 -1.83 8.02
C HIS A 114 2.29 -2.40 7.02
N LEU A 115 1.80 -3.02 5.95
CA LEU A 115 2.62 -3.59 4.89
C LEU A 115 3.42 -2.50 4.14
N CYS A 116 2.80 -1.37 3.85
CA CYS A 116 3.46 -0.21 3.26
C CYS A 116 4.61 0.29 4.14
N GLU A 117 4.40 0.42 5.45
CA GLU A 117 5.43 0.87 6.39
C GLU A 117 6.57 -0.14 6.56
N LYS A 118 6.24 -1.43 6.60
CA LYS A 118 7.24 -2.50 6.78
C LYS A 118 8.16 -2.64 5.58
N LEU A 119 7.66 -2.42 4.38
CA LEU A 119 8.40 -2.69 3.12
C LEU A 119 8.73 -1.43 2.33
N ASN A 120 8.32 -0.26 2.82
CA ASN A 120 8.43 1.01 2.10
C ASN A 120 7.81 0.93 0.70
N LEU A 121 6.61 0.34 0.59
CA LEU A 121 5.96 0.12 -0.70
C LEU A 121 5.69 1.45 -1.41
N THR A 122 5.93 1.49 -2.71
CA THR A 122 5.44 2.55 -3.58
C THR A 122 3.93 2.41 -3.81
N ARG A 123 3.28 3.48 -4.26
CA ARG A 123 1.87 3.48 -4.66
C ARG A 123 1.54 2.35 -5.64
N ASP A 124 2.40 2.12 -6.64
CA ASP A 124 2.13 1.15 -7.70
C ASP A 124 2.28 -0.29 -7.18
N GLU A 125 3.21 -0.54 -6.28
CA GLU A 125 3.33 -1.84 -5.60
C GLU A 125 2.14 -2.10 -4.68
N LEU A 126 1.71 -1.10 -3.90
CA LEU A 126 0.49 -1.19 -3.10
C LEU A 126 -0.73 -1.53 -3.98
N LYS A 127 -0.90 -0.79 -5.09
CA LYS A 127 -1.99 -1.01 -6.04
C LYS A 127 -2.00 -2.43 -6.61
N LEU A 128 -0.82 -2.98 -6.94
CA LEU A 128 -0.70 -4.36 -7.43
C LEU A 128 -1.12 -5.38 -6.36
N LYS A 129 -0.74 -5.15 -5.09
CA LYS A 129 -1.09 -6.02 -3.96
C LYS A 129 -2.58 -5.98 -3.60
N ILE A 130 -3.21 -4.82 -3.71
CA ILE A 130 -4.67 -4.68 -3.59
C ILE A 130 -5.34 -5.43 -4.75
N LYS A 131 -4.87 -5.22 -5.99
CA LYS A 131 -5.42 -5.88 -7.18
C LYS A 131 -5.30 -7.42 -7.12
N SER A 132 -4.22 -7.94 -6.53
CA SER A 132 -4.02 -9.37 -6.34
C SER A 132 -4.76 -9.94 -5.13
N LYS A 133 -5.59 -9.13 -4.46
CA LYS A 133 -6.39 -9.54 -3.30
C LYS A 133 -5.53 -10.18 -2.21
N GLU A 134 -4.33 -9.63 -2.01
CA GLU A 134 -3.32 -10.23 -1.12
C GLU A 134 -3.84 -10.45 0.30
N TYR A 135 -4.60 -9.50 0.86
CA TYR A 135 -5.19 -9.65 2.19
C TYR A 135 -6.16 -10.83 2.27
N GLU A 136 -7.05 -10.96 1.28
CA GLU A 136 -8.07 -12.01 1.24
C GLU A 136 -7.44 -13.42 1.19
N ARG A 137 -6.26 -13.53 0.56
CA ARG A 137 -5.47 -14.77 0.43
C ARG A 137 -4.63 -15.10 1.66
N LEU A 138 -4.64 -14.27 2.70
CA LEU A 138 -4.02 -14.67 3.98
C LEU A 138 -4.87 -15.74 4.67
N PRO A 139 -4.25 -16.71 5.36
CA PRO A 139 -4.98 -17.63 6.23
C PRO A 139 -5.84 -16.87 7.26
N GLU A 140 -7.04 -17.37 7.57
CA GLU A 140 -7.92 -16.72 8.56
C GLU A 140 -7.24 -16.59 9.92
N VAL A 141 -6.49 -17.61 10.34
CA VAL A 141 -5.68 -17.57 11.57
C VAL A 141 -4.69 -16.39 11.57
N THR A 142 -4.13 -16.05 10.42
CA THR A 142 -3.24 -14.88 10.28
C THR A 142 -4.03 -13.59 10.42
N LYS A 143 -5.20 -13.48 9.80
CA LYS A 143 -6.08 -12.30 9.91
C LYS A 143 -6.49 -12.07 11.37
N ASP A 144 -6.85 -13.13 12.09
CA ASP A 144 -7.19 -13.06 13.52
C ASP A 144 -6.02 -12.56 14.37
N LYS A 145 -4.81 -13.11 14.14
CA LYS A 145 -3.59 -12.63 14.81
C LYS A 145 -3.31 -11.15 14.52
N LEU A 146 -3.52 -10.69 13.29
CA LEU A 146 -3.36 -9.28 12.91
C LEU A 146 -4.38 -8.37 13.61
N ILE A 147 -5.61 -8.84 13.79
CA ILE A 147 -6.66 -8.10 14.49
C ILE A 147 -6.35 -7.98 15.99
N ASN A 148 -5.86 -9.08 16.59
CA ASN A 148 -5.55 -9.15 18.02
C ASN A 148 -4.16 -8.61 18.39
N ASN A 149 -3.36 -8.20 17.41
CA ASN A 149 -1.95 -7.82 17.57
C ASN A 149 -1.08 -8.94 18.19
N ASP A 150 -1.37 -10.20 17.86
CA ASP A 150 -0.61 -11.35 18.30
C ASP A 150 0.73 -11.47 17.56
N LYS A 151 1.67 -12.23 18.15
CA LYS A 151 2.96 -12.52 17.49
C LYS A 151 2.74 -13.33 16.21
N SER A 152 3.13 -12.76 15.07
CA SER A 152 3.14 -13.45 13.78
C SER A 152 4.47 -14.16 13.53
N SER A 153 4.41 -15.35 12.95
CA SER A 153 5.54 -16.09 12.39
C SER A 153 5.68 -15.82 10.88
N VAL A 154 6.80 -16.25 10.28
CA VAL A 154 7.01 -16.13 8.83
C VAL A 154 5.95 -16.90 8.02
N ILE A 155 5.56 -18.09 8.49
CA ILE A 155 4.56 -18.96 7.86
C ILE A 155 3.17 -18.31 7.78
N ASP A 156 2.83 -17.42 8.71
CA ASP A 156 1.54 -16.76 8.72
C ASP A 156 1.32 -15.88 7.46
N TYR A 157 2.39 -15.45 6.80
CA TYR A 157 2.33 -14.59 5.62
C TYR A 157 2.33 -15.35 4.28
N VAL A 158 2.36 -16.69 4.31
CA VAL A 158 2.25 -17.51 3.11
C VAL A 158 0.83 -17.42 2.58
N LYS A 159 0.69 -16.95 1.34
CA LYS A 159 -0.61 -16.69 0.72
C LYS A 159 -1.22 -17.99 0.20
N ASN A 160 -2.54 -18.11 0.32
CA ASN A 160 -3.32 -19.22 -0.21
C ASN A 160 -4.51 -18.71 -1.03
N PRO A 161 -4.60 -19.02 -2.34
CA PRO A 161 -3.61 -19.75 -3.14
C PRO A 161 -2.36 -18.91 -3.47
N ILE A 162 -1.23 -19.59 -3.69
CA ILE A 162 -0.01 -19.00 -4.25
C ILE A 162 -0.24 -18.71 -5.73
N ILE A 163 -0.02 -17.46 -6.16
CA ILE A 163 -0.18 -17.09 -7.56
C ILE A 163 1.14 -17.28 -8.28
N ILE A 164 1.18 -18.21 -9.23
CA ILE A 164 2.33 -18.40 -10.12
C ILE A 164 2.08 -17.62 -11.39
N LYS A 165 3.01 -16.74 -11.74
CA LYS A 165 2.95 -15.99 -13.00
C LYS A 165 3.09 -16.96 -14.16
N ASN A 166 2.14 -16.90 -15.08
CA ASN A 166 2.09 -17.78 -16.23
C ASN A 166 1.66 -16.95 -17.45
N ASN A 167 2.36 -17.08 -18.57
CA ASN A 167 2.02 -16.41 -19.83
C ASN A 167 0.86 -17.12 -20.55
N ASN A 168 -0.19 -17.49 -19.81
CA ASN A 168 -1.38 -18.21 -20.28
C ASN A 168 -1.11 -19.61 -20.86
N TYR A 169 -0.02 -20.27 -20.46
CA TYR A 169 0.16 -21.69 -20.79
C TYR A 169 -0.86 -22.52 -20.00
N LYS A 170 -1.53 -23.47 -20.66
CA LYS A 170 -2.27 -24.50 -19.93
C LYS A 170 -1.26 -25.33 -19.14
N ILE A 171 -1.35 -25.31 -17.82
CA ILE A 171 -0.49 -26.15 -16.97
C ILE A 171 -0.96 -27.59 -17.15
N VAL A 172 -0.18 -28.36 -17.91
CA VAL A 172 -0.50 -29.75 -18.28
C VAL A 172 0.35 -30.78 -17.54
N SER A 173 1.40 -30.35 -16.83
CA SER A 173 2.28 -31.23 -16.05
C SER A 173 3.00 -30.49 -14.92
N GLU A 174 3.38 -31.23 -13.88
CA GLU A 174 4.20 -30.71 -12.77
C GLU A 174 5.56 -30.19 -13.25
N LYS A 175 6.16 -30.84 -14.26
CA LYS A 175 7.41 -30.39 -14.88
C LYS A 175 7.29 -29.00 -15.51
N LEU A 176 6.14 -28.68 -16.11
CA LEU A 176 5.88 -27.34 -16.64
C LEU A 176 5.69 -26.33 -15.50
N LEU A 177 4.96 -26.70 -14.45
CA LEU A 177 4.77 -25.85 -13.27
C LEU A 177 6.10 -25.50 -12.60
N GLN A 178 6.97 -26.49 -12.40
CA GLN A 178 8.32 -26.32 -11.87
C GLN A 178 9.12 -25.33 -12.73
N LYS A 179 9.12 -25.49 -14.05
CA LYS A 179 9.81 -24.56 -14.95
C LYS A 179 9.28 -23.13 -14.83
N LEU A 180 7.96 -22.92 -14.77
CA LEU A 180 7.36 -21.60 -14.59
C LEU A 180 7.79 -20.93 -13.27
N ILE A 181 7.92 -21.71 -12.19
CA ILE A 181 8.43 -21.19 -10.91
C ILE A 181 9.91 -20.78 -11.04
N LEU A 182 10.73 -21.62 -11.69
CA LEU A 182 12.16 -21.37 -11.85
C LEU A 182 12.46 -20.20 -12.80
N GLU A 183 11.58 -19.91 -13.75
CA GLU A 183 11.70 -18.74 -14.64
C GLU A 183 11.59 -17.41 -13.90
N ASP A 184 10.87 -17.35 -12.77
CA ASP A 184 10.69 -16.13 -11.97
C ASP A 184 10.63 -16.42 -10.46
N ILE A 185 11.72 -16.98 -9.94
CA ILE A 185 11.90 -17.26 -8.50
C ILE A 185 11.62 -16.02 -7.64
N PRO A 186 12.08 -14.80 -7.98
CA PRO A 186 11.81 -13.62 -7.15
C PRO A 186 10.31 -13.32 -6.97
N ILE A 187 9.50 -13.45 -8.02
CA ILE A 187 8.04 -13.29 -7.90
C ILE A 187 7.42 -14.41 -7.06
N PHE A 188 7.85 -15.65 -7.29
CA PHE A 188 7.37 -16.79 -6.51
C PHE A 188 7.66 -16.65 -5.02
N LEU A 189 8.89 -16.28 -4.65
CA LEU A 189 9.26 -16.06 -3.25
C LEU A 189 8.45 -14.93 -2.60
N LYS A 190 8.14 -13.85 -3.34
CA LYS A 190 7.26 -12.77 -2.85
C LYS A 190 5.84 -13.25 -2.53
N GLU A 191 5.38 -14.34 -3.15
CA GLU A 191 4.08 -14.95 -2.84
C GLU A 191 4.11 -15.81 -1.57
N LEU A 192 5.27 -16.36 -1.21
CA LEU A 192 5.48 -17.03 0.08
C LEU A 192 5.56 -16.04 1.26
N GLY A 193 5.83 -14.75 0.99
CA GLY A 193 5.96 -13.72 2.01
C GLY A 193 7.42 -13.34 2.27
N PHE A 194 7.77 -12.98 3.51
CA PHE A 194 9.11 -12.52 3.89
C PHE A 194 9.90 -13.62 4.60
N GLY A 195 11.21 -13.65 4.42
CA GLY A 195 12.09 -14.59 5.14
C GLY A 195 12.29 -15.94 4.44
N PHE A 196 11.87 -16.06 3.18
CA PHE A 196 12.17 -17.21 2.33
C PHE A 196 13.37 -16.90 1.42
N THR A 197 14.26 -17.88 1.26
CA THR A 197 15.34 -17.83 0.28
C THR A 197 15.29 -19.07 -0.60
N PHE A 198 15.69 -18.92 -1.86
CA PHE A 198 15.89 -20.05 -2.76
C PHE A 198 17.34 -20.49 -2.69
N ILE A 199 17.56 -21.79 -2.49
CA ILE A 199 18.89 -22.39 -2.35
C ILE A 199 19.26 -23.13 -3.63
N ASP A 200 18.44 -24.10 -4.04
CA ASP A 200 18.70 -24.93 -5.22
C ASP A 200 17.39 -25.57 -5.73
N ASN A 201 17.42 -26.11 -6.95
CA ASN A 201 16.35 -26.92 -7.54
C ASN A 201 16.81 -28.36 -7.70
N GLU A 202 15.91 -29.33 -7.51
CA GLU A 202 16.23 -30.77 -7.60
C GLU A 202 17.33 -31.23 -6.62
N TYR A 203 17.31 -30.66 -5.41
CA TYR A 203 18.24 -31.04 -4.35
C TYR A 203 18.04 -32.51 -3.94
N LYS A 204 19.10 -33.31 -4.07
CA LYS A 204 19.07 -34.73 -3.73
C LYS A 204 18.96 -34.88 -2.21
N ILE A 205 17.82 -35.35 -1.71
CA ILE A 205 17.66 -35.66 -0.29
C ILE A 205 18.49 -36.91 0.00
N ILE A 206 19.64 -36.74 0.66
CA ILE A 206 20.43 -37.86 1.17
C ILE A 206 19.73 -38.33 2.44
N SER A 207 18.86 -39.33 2.30
CA SER A 207 18.33 -40.07 3.43
C SER A 207 19.43 -40.99 3.96
N THR A 208 20.21 -40.53 4.94
CA THR A 208 20.94 -41.46 5.81
C THR A 208 19.91 -42.10 6.73
N LEU A 209 19.54 -43.35 6.40
CA LEU A 209 18.81 -44.26 7.29
C LEU A 209 19.67 -44.64 8.50
#